data_AF-A0A119FEI4-F1
#
_entry.id   AF-A0A119FEI4-F1
#
_cell.length_a   1.000
_cell.length_b   1.000
_cell.length_c   1.000
_cell.angle_alpha   90.00
_cell.angle_beta   90.00
_cell.angle_gamma   90.00
#
_symmetry.space_group_name_H-M   'P 1'
#
loop_
_entity.id
_entity.type
_entity.pdbx_description
1 polymer ?
#
loop_
_entity_poly.entity_id
_entity_poly.type
_entity_poly.pdbx_seq_one_letter_code
_entity_poly.pdbx_strand_id
1 'polypeptide(L)'
;MELNDALRVPLAPSVVRDALEDIALLRASFDHCESFVELTRGEYALTLTVPLGPLRARYDVRAHVASEQGDAQGQPRRTLNFKARADGIGALRGQIEIVLLPESDDANATRVEYVLWATATGPLAELPTRQIENALHEWADDFFSEFCAVVQAKHGLAPNRARTTAHRRQHVFLRPASLAGTAKRPPLQHLGGALTGRAASAVHQRESSPVPVWAWAAMIVIVALLLYAARWFNG
;
A
#
# COMPACT_ATOMS: atom_id res chain seq x y z
N MET A 1 8.75 -4.60 -10.67
CA MET A 1 7.38 -4.91 -11.11
C MET A 1 6.79 -3.65 -11.71
N GLU A 2 5.92 -3.81 -12.69
CA GLU A 2 5.30 -2.72 -13.42
C GLU A 2 3.82 -3.01 -13.55
N LEU A 3 2.98 -2.04 -13.18
CA LEU A 3 1.53 -2.11 -13.26
C LEU A 3 1.06 -0.92 -14.08
N ASN A 4 0.38 -1.17 -15.19
CA ASN A 4 -0.25 -0.14 -16.02
C ASN A 4 -1.74 -0.43 -16.10
N ASP A 5 -2.55 0.60 -15.88
CA ASP A 5 -3.99 0.48 -15.99
C ASP A 5 -4.67 1.82 -16.35
N ALA A 6 -5.95 1.73 -16.70
CA ALA A 6 -6.79 2.86 -17.01
C ALA A 6 -8.18 2.70 -16.38
N LEU A 7 -8.62 3.73 -15.68
CA LEU A 7 -9.90 3.76 -14.97
C LEU A 7 -10.77 4.91 -15.46
N ARG A 8 -12.06 4.65 -15.62
CA ARG A 8 -13.04 5.69 -15.98
C ARG A 8 -13.68 6.26 -14.72
N VAL A 9 -13.48 7.56 -14.51
CA VAL A 9 -14.13 8.33 -13.45
C VAL A 9 -15.26 9.15 -14.07
N PRO A 10 -16.53 8.95 -13.67
CA PRO A 10 -17.68 9.67 -14.23
C PRO A 10 -17.81 11.10 -13.63
N LEU A 11 -16.72 11.87 -13.71
CA LEU A 11 -16.62 13.27 -13.31
C LEU A 11 -15.79 14.04 -14.35
N ALA A 12 -16.01 15.34 -14.47
CA ALA A 12 -15.24 16.20 -15.37
C ALA A 12 -13.75 16.28 -14.97
N PRO A 13 -12.81 16.41 -15.91
CA PRO A 13 -11.36 16.36 -15.62
C PRO A 13 -10.88 17.42 -14.63
N SER A 14 -11.47 18.62 -14.67
CA SER A 14 -11.18 19.67 -13.69
C SER A 14 -11.57 19.27 -12.27
N VAL A 15 -12.75 18.67 -12.10
CA VAL A 15 -13.25 18.19 -10.80
C VAL A 15 -12.37 17.07 -10.26
N VAL A 16 -11.95 16.14 -11.12
CA VAL A 16 -11.06 15.03 -10.72
C VAL A 16 -9.70 15.57 -10.29
N ARG A 17 -9.11 16.49 -11.06
CA ARG A 17 -7.83 17.13 -10.71
C ARG A 17 -7.91 17.83 -9.35
N ASP A 18 -8.89 18.71 -9.17
CA ASP A 18 -9.04 19.48 -7.94
C ASP A 18 -9.32 18.55 -6.73
N ALA A 19 -10.00 17.42 -6.94
CA ALA A 19 -10.24 16.43 -5.90
C ALA A 19 -9.00 15.57 -5.56
N LEU A 20 -8.09 15.33 -6.52
CA LEU A 20 -6.80 14.66 -6.29
C LEU A 20 -5.78 15.55 -5.54
N GLU A 21 -6.07 16.85 -5.41
CA GLU A 21 -5.28 17.79 -4.60
C GLU A 21 -5.86 17.96 -3.18
N ASP A 22 -7.11 17.53 -2.95
CA ASP A 22 -7.80 17.67 -1.67
C ASP A 22 -7.53 16.46 -0.75
N ILE A 23 -6.65 16.66 0.24
CA ILE A 23 -6.26 15.63 1.22
C ILE A 23 -7.46 15.04 1.97
N ALA A 24 -8.49 15.85 2.25
CA ALA A 24 -9.66 15.36 2.97
C ALA A 24 -10.44 14.34 2.13
N LEU A 25 -10.57 14.59 0.83
CA LEU A 25 -11.21 13.64 -0.10
C LEU A 25 -10.36 12.41 -0.33
N LEU A 26 -9.06 12.57 -0.55
CA LEU A 26 -8.15 11.43 -0.70
C LEU A 26 -8.20 10.53 0.54
N ARG A 27 -8.14 11.12 1.74
CA ARG A 27 -8.24 10.36 3.00
C ARG A 27 -9.57 9.63 3.13
N ALA A 28 -10.68 10.25 2.73
CA ALA A 28 -12.00 9.61 2.77
C ALA A 28 -12.13 8.45 1.77
N SER A 29 -11.36 8.49 0.69
CA SER A 29 -11.38 7.49 -0.40
C SER A 29 -10.56 6.24 -0.06
N PHE A 30 -9.58 6.33 0.83
CA PHE A 30 -8.82 5.17 1.27
C PHE A 30 -9.60 4.36 2.32
N ASP A 31 -9.85 3.08 2.04
CA ASP A 31 -10.31 2.17 3.08
C ASP A 31 -9.19 1.90 4.11
N HIS A 32 -9.59 1.81 5.37
CA HIS A 32 -8.71 1.53 6.51
C HIS A 32 -7.53 2.53 6.65
N CYS A 33 -7.72 3.77 6.19
CA CYS A 33 -6.78 4.86 6.42
C CYS A 33 -6.87 5.39 7.85
N GLU A 34 -5.78 5.25 8.60
CA GLU A 34 -5.70 5.71 9.98
C GLU A 34 -5.19 7.13 10.09
N SER A 35 -4.20 7.47 9.26
CA SER A 35 -3.62 8.80 9.21
C SER A 35 -3.29 9.16 7.77
N PHE A 36 -3.54 10.41 7.41
CA PHE A 36 -3.06 11.04 6.19
C PHE A 36 -2.80 12.49 6.54
N VAL A 37 -1.52 12.88 6.48
CA VAL A 37 -1.05 14.24 6.69
C VAL A 37 -0.20 14.68 5.50
N GLU A 38 -0.38 15.93 5.09
CA GLU A 38 0.57 16.61 4.23
C GLU A 38 1.69 17.21 5.09
N LEU A 39 2.91 16.95 4.66
CA LEU A 39 4.14 17.48 5.22
C LEU A 39 4.63 18.64 4.35
N THR A 40 5.72 19.28 4.76
CA THR A 40 6.30 20.40 4.01
C THR A 40 6.83 19.94 2.64
N ARG A 41 6.67 20.78 1.61
CA ARG A 41 7.23 20.60 0.25
C ARG A 41 6.61 19.49 -0.61
N GLY A 42 5.29 19.25 -0.50
CA GLY A 42 4.60 18.23 -1.32
C GLY A 42 5.02 16.81 -0.94
N GLU A 43 5.35 16.62 0.33
CA GLU A 43 5.53 15.31 0.93
C GLU A 43 4.23 14.91 1.64
N TYR A 44 3.86 13.64 1.53
CA TYR A 44 2.68 13.09 2.17
C TYR A 44 3.10 11.92 3.05
N ALA A 45 2.56 11.87 4.26
CA ALA A 45 2.70 10.72 5.14
C ALA A 45 1.32 10.17 5.45
N LEU A 46 1.15 8.88 5.21
CA LEU A 46 -0.11 8.21 5.47
C LEU A 46 0.14 6.82 6.05
N THR A 47 -0.79 6.37 6.87
CA THR A 47 -0.76 5.04 7.47
C THR A 47 -2.08 4.36 7.21
N LEU A 48 -2.03 3.20 6.56
CA LEU A 48 -3.22 2.41 6.25
C LEU A 48 -3.00 0.91 6.46
N THR A 49 -4.07 0.15 6.61
CA THR A 49 -4.00 -1.31 6.66
C THR A 49 -4.46 -1.90 5.34
N VAL A 50 -3.54 -2.53 4.60
CA VAL A 50 -3.84 -3.16 3.30
C VAL A 50 -3.94 -4.68 3.48
N PRO A 51 -5.03 -5.31 3.02
CA PRO A 51 -5.10 -6.76 2.87
C PRO A 51 -4.29 -7.19 1.63
N LEU A 52 -3.30 -8.05 1.83
CA LEU A 52 -2.55 -8.75 0.79
C LEU A 52 -2.84 -10.25 0.91
N GLY A 53 -3.96 -10.68 0.32
CA GLY A 53 -4.47 -12.04 0.47
C GLY A 53 -4.78 -12.39 1.94
N PRO A 54 -4.19 -13.46 2.51
CA PRO A 54 -4.43 -13.82 3.91
C PRO A 54 -3.73 -12.89 4.92
N LEU A 55 -2.83 -12.03 4.46
CA LEU A 55 -2.04 -11.15 5.31
C LEU A 55 -2.71 -9.78 5.36
N ARG A 56 -2.97 -9.27 6.57
CA ARG A 56 -3.29 -7.87 6.78
C ARG A 56 -2.11 -7.20 7.42
N ALA A 57 -1.63 -6.13 6.79
CA ALA A 57 -0.45 -5.43 7.25
C ALA A 57 -0.72 -3.93 7.32
N ARG A 58 -0.23 -3.32 8.40
CA ARG A 58 -0.19 -1.87 8.54
C ARG A 58 1.01 -1.36 7.76
N TYR A 59 0.74 -0.51 6.79
CA TYR A 59 1.75 0.16 5.98
C TYR A 59 1.87 1.63 6.39
N ASP A 60 3.08 2.01 6.73
CA ASP A 60 3.49 3.42 6.81
C ASP A 60 4.05 3.84 5.44
N VAL A 61 3.35 4.75 4.78
CA VAL A 61 3.64 5.22 3.43
C VAL A 61 4.11 6.67 3.50
N ARG A 62 5.22 6.93 2.81
CA ARG A 62 5.68 8.28 2.50
C ARG A 62 5.67 8.46 1.00
N ALA A 63 5.01 9.51 0.53
CA ALA A 63 4.98 9.89 -0.87
C ALA A 63 5.54 11.30 -1.05
N HIS A 64 6.11 11.58 -2.21
CA HIS A 64 6.63 12.88 -2.58
C HIS A 64 6.28 13.14 -4.05
N VAL A 65 5.76 14.34 -4.32
CA VAL A 65 5.48 14.80 -5.69
C VAL A 65 6.81 15.05 -6.41
N ALA A 66 7.14 14.19 -7.36
CA ALA A 66 8.38 14.29 -8.13
C ALA A 66 8.27 15.31 -9.29
N SER A 67 7.10 15.36 -9.93
CA SER A 67 6.80 16.32 -10.99
C SER A 67 5.29 16.52 -11.12
N GLU A 68 4.90 17.77 -11.35
CA GLU A 68 3.55 18.20 -11.73
C GLU A 68 3.71 19.07 -12.96
N GLN A 69 3.71 18.44 -14.13
CA GLN A 69 3.91 19.16 -15.38
C GLN A 69 3.11 18.46 -16.46
N GLY A 70 2.43 19.25 -17.30
CA GLY A 70 1.69 18.70 -18.43
C GLY A 70 2.62 17.91 -19.36
N ASP A 71 2.11 16.85 -19.96
CA ASP A 71 2.86 16.12 -20.98
C ASP A 71 3.09 17.00 -22.24
N ALA A 72 3.82 16.48 -23.23
CA ALA A 72 4.10 17.20 -24.46
C ALA A 72 2.83 17.55 -25.27
N GLN A 73 1.69 16.95 -24.90
CA GLN A 73 0.36 17.12 -25.48
C GLN A 73 -0.52 18.06 -24.64
N GLY A 74 0.00 18.62 -23.54
CA GLY A 74 -0.71 19.54 -22.64
C GLY A 74 -1.68 18.86 -21.68
N GLN A 75 -1.64 17.52 -21.56
CA GLN A 75 -2.49 16.78 -20.62
C GLN A 75 -1.91 16.85 -19.20
N PRO A 76 -2.73 16.98 -18.15
CA PRO A 76 -2.25 16.99 -16.78
C PRO A 76 -1.60 15.65 -16.44
N ARG A 77 -0.28 15.67 -16.23
CA ARG A 77 0.52 14.53 -15.79
C ARG A 77 1.13 14.83 -14.43
N ARG A 78 1.03 13.86 -13.53
CA ARG A 78 1.56 13.92 -12.18
C ARG A 78 2.39 12.69 -11.90
N THR A 79 3.57 12.89 -11.35
CA THR A 79 4.47 11.80 -10.97
C THR A 79 4.78 11.87 -9.49
N LEU A 80 4.54 10.78 -8.77
CA LEU A 80 4.81 10.67 -7.33
C LEU A 80 5.77 9.52 -7.05
N ASN A 81 6.77 9.79 -6.22
CA ASN A 81 7.61 8.75 -5.66
C ASN A 81 7.03 8.32 -4.32
N PHE A 82 6.98 7.02 -4.05
CA PHE A 82 6.46 6.51 -2.79
C PHE A 82 7.35 5.43 -2.19
N LYS A 83 7.26 5.31 -0.87
CA LYS A 83 7.87 4.27 -0.07
C LYS A 83 6.89 3.83 0.99
N ALA A 84 6.41 2.60 0.89
CA ALA A 84 5.58 1.93 1.88
C ALA A 84 6.43 0.95 2.68
N ARG A 85 6.23 0.90 4.00
CA ARG A 85 6.89 -0.06 4.88
C ARG A 85 5.86 -0.68 5.82
N ALA A 86 5.94 -1.99 5.99
CA ALA A 86 5.22 -2.72 7.01
C ALA A 86 6.20 -3.58 7.83
N ASP A 87 6.15 -3.42 9.15
CA ASP A 87 7.04 -4.18 10.03
C ASP A 87 6.72 -5.67 9.98
N GLY A 88 7.76 -6.50 9.89
CA GLY A 88 7.64 -7.96 9.74
C GLY A 88 7.21 -8.45 8.34
N ILE A 89 6.73 -7.55 7.46
CA ILE A 89 6.32 -7.89 6.09
C ILE A 89 7.34 -7.41 5.06
N GLY A 90 7.88 -6.20 5.20
CA GLY A 90 8.90 -5.67 4.29
C GLY A 90 8.59 -4.24 3.84
N ALA A 91 9.17 -3.84 2.71
CA ALA A 91 8.96 -2.52 2.15
C ALA A 91 8.76 -2.55 0.62
N LEU A 92 7.90 -1.68 0.14
CA LEU A 92 7.62 -1.45 -1.28
C LEU A 92 8.04 -0.01 -1.61
N ARG A 93 8.92 0.17 -2.58
CA ARG A 93 9.34 1.50 -3.06
C ARG A 93 9.07 1.61 -4.55
N GLY A 94 8.68 2.78 -5.00
CA GLY A 94 8.32 2.94 -6.39
C GLY A 94 8.00 4.37 -6.79
N GLN A 95 7.56 4.47 -8.03
CA GLN A 95 7.09 5.69 -8.66
C GLN A 95 5.76 5.38 -9.32
N ILE A 96 4.80 6.29 -9.17
CA ILE A 96 3.53 6.26 -9.88
C ILE A 96 3.43 7.50 -10.75
N GLU A 97 2.98 7.29 -11.98
CA GLU A 97 2.63 8.32 -12.93
C GLU A 97 1.13 8.25 -13.18
N ILE A 98 0.48 9.41 -13.21
CA ILE A 98 -0.95 9.54 -13.42
C ILE A 98 -1.16 10.58 -14.53
N VAL A 99 -1.97 10.22 -15.52
CA VAL A 99 -2.37 11.08 -16.64
C VAL A 99 -3.89 11.17 -16.67
N LEU A 100 -4.40 12.39 -16.80
CA LEU A 100 -5.83 12.68 -16.84
C LEU A 100 -6.24 13.03 -18.28
N LEU A 101 -7.04 12.17 -18.91
CA LEU A 101 -7.56 12.40 -20.25
C LEU A 101 -9.07 12.68 -20.20
N PRO A 102 -9.56 13.68 -20.96
CA PRO A 102 -11.00 13.82 -21.18
C PRO A 102 -11.52 12.62 -21.98
N GLU A 103 -12.68 12.09 -21.60
CA GLU A 103 -13.33 11.04 -22.39
C GLU A 103 -13.96 11.65 -23.64
N SER A 104 -13.70 11.07 -24.81
CA SER A 104 -14.13 11.66 -26.10
C SER A 104 -15.65 11.71 -26.24
N ASP A 105 -16.36 10.76 -25.64
CA ASP A 105 -17.81 10.58 -25.78
C ASP A 105 -18.62 11.20 -24.64
N ASP A 106 -17.99 11.67 -23.56
CA ASP A 106 -18.66 12.23 -22.38
C ASP A 106 -17.78 13.28 -21.70
N ALA A 107 -18.09 14.56 -21.90
CA ALA A 107 -17.37 15.68 -21.28
C ALA A 107 -17.44 15.69 -19.74
N ASN A 108 -18.36 14.91 -19.15
CA ASN A 108 -18.48 14.71 -17.71
C ASN A 108 -17.80 13.43 -17.23
N ALA A 109 -16.96 12.80 -18.05
CA ALA A 109 -16.13 11.67 -17.67
C ALA A 109 -14.65 11.93 -17.95
N THR A 110 -13.82 11.36 -17.09
CA THR A 110 -12.37 11.44 -17.16
C THR A 110 -11.81 10.04 -17.18
N ARG A 111 -10.90 9.78 -18.12
CA ARG A 111 -10.09 8.58 -18.13
C ARG A 111 -8.79 8.87 -17.39
N VAL A 112 -8.58 8.16 -16.29
CA VAL A 112 -7.37 8.24 -15.47
C VAL A 112 -6.48 7.08 -15.88
N GLU A 113 -5.36 7.38 -16.55
CA GLU A 113 -4.34 6.37 -16.85
C GLU A 113 -3.23 6.46 -15.82
N TYR A 114 -2.76 5.32 -15.34
CA TYR A 114 -1.64 5.30 -14.42
C TYR A 114 -0.62 4.20 -14.75
N VAL A 115 0.63 4.50 -14.43
CA VAL A 115 1.75 3.58 -14.53
C VAL A 115 2.49 3.56 -13.20
N LEU A 116 2.64 2.38 -12.63
CA LEU A 116 3.23 2.14 -11.33
C LEU A 116 4.46 1.25 -11.49
N TRP A 117 5.64 1.80 -11.22
CA TRP A 117 6.87 1.03 -11.12
C TRP A 117 7.21 0.82 -9.65
N ALA A 118 7.28 -0.44 -9.21
CA ALA A 118 7.55 -0.76 -7.82
C ALA A 118 8.59 -1.87 -7.66
N THR A 119 9.29 -1.83 -6.52
CA THR A 119 10.25 -2.84 -6.08
C THR A 119 9.96 -3.21 -4.63
N ALA A 120 9.62 -4.47 -4.42
CA ALA A 120 9.46 -5.04 -3.08
C ALA A 120 10.82 -5.44 -2.50
N THR A 121 10.94 -5.37 -1.18
CA THR A 121 12.14 -5.74 -0.42
C THR A 121 11.74 -6.40 0.90
N GLY A 122 12.61 -7.28 1.43
CA GLY A 122 12.32 -8.06 2.64
C GLY A 122 11.39 -9.25 2.35
N PRO A 123 10.66 -9.75 3.36
CA PRO A 123 9.75 -10.91 3.18
C PRO A 123 8.68 -10.70 2.10
N LEU A 124 8.28 -9.46 1.84
CA LEU A 124 7.34 -9.09 0.77
C LEU A 124 7.89 -9.47 -0.61
N ALA A 125 9.21 -9.40 -0.81
CA ALA A 125 9.84 -9.76 -2.08
C ALA A 125 9.86 -11.27 -2.34
N GLU A 126 9.57 -12.09 -1.34
CA GLU A 126 9.44 -13.55 -1.48
C GLU A 126 8.07 -13.95 -2.07
N LEU A 127 7.09 -13.04 -2.05
CA LEU A 127 5.79 -13.27 -2.67
C LEU A 127 5.90 -13.23 -4.20
N PRO A 128 5.10 -14.04 -4.93
CA PRO A 128 5.02 -13.95 -6.38
C PRO A 128 4.62 -12.55 -6.82
N THR A 129 5.35 -11.98 -7.79
CA THR A 129 5.09 -10.62 -8.30
C THR A 129 3.63 -10.38 -8.68
N ARG A 130 3.03 -11.34 -9.40
CA ARG A 130 1.62 -11.31 -9.80
C ARG A 130 0.64 -11.16 -8.63
N GLN A 131 0.98 -11.68 -7.46
CA GLN A 131 0.12 -11.57 -6.27
C GLN A 131 0.13 -10.15 -5.72
N ILE A 132 1.29 -9.50 -5.75
CA ILE A 132 1.44 -8.11 -5.32
C ILE A 132 0.74 -7.20 -6.33
N GLU A 133 0.93 -7.43 -7.62
CA GLU A 133 0.27 -6.68 -8.70
C GLU A 133 -1.26 -6.76 -8.61
N ASN A 134 -1.82 -7.97 -8.45
CA ASN A 134 -3.27 -8.14 -8.29
C ASN A 134 -3.84 -7.39 -7.08
N ALA A 135 -3.13 -7.41 -5.95
CA ALA A 135 -3.57 -6.70 -4.75
C ALA A 135 -3.46 -5.17 -4.90
N LEU A 136 -2.45 -4.68 -5.64
CA LEU A 136 -2.33 -3.26 -5.97
C LEU A 136 -3.46 -2.81 -6.91
N HIS A 137 -3.84 -3.65 -7.87
CA HIS A 137 -4.96 -3.41 -8.77
C HIS A 137 -6.29 -3.37 -8.02
N GLU A 138 -6.60 -4.38 -7.20
CA GLU A 138 -7.81 -4.42 -6.37
C GLU A 138 -7.90 -3.19 -5.44
N TRP A 139 -6.77 -2.81 -4.83
CA TRP A 139 -6.71 -1.62 -3.98
C TRP A 139 -6.90 -0.30 -4.74
N ALA A 140 -6.40 -0.20 -5.98
CA ALA A 140 -6.62 0.95 -6.84
C ALA A 140 -8.10 1.06 -7.23
N ASP A 141 -8.73 -0.04 -7.64
CA ASP A 141 -10.15 -0.11 -7.98
C ASP A 141 -11.03 0.35 -6.81
N ASP A 142 -10.77 -0.17 -5.61
CA ASP A 142 -11.49 0.21 -4.39
C ASP A 142 -11.31 1.71 -4.09
N PHE A 143 -10.08 2.22 -4.20
CA PHE A 143 -9.80 3.64 -4.00
C PHE A 143 -10.58 4.53 -4.98
N PHE A 144 -10.53 4.24 -6.28
CA PHE A 144 -11.18 5.08 -7.28
C PHE A 144 -12.71 4.98 -7.21
N SER A 145 -13.25 3.80 -6.88
CA SER A 145 -14.68 3.61 -6.63
C SER A 145 -15.18 4.48 -5.47
N GLU A 146 -14.48 4.44 -4.32
CA GLU A 146 -14.82 5.27 -3.15
C GLU A 146 -14.56 6.76 -3.44
N PHE A 147 -13.48 7.10 -4.15
CA PHE A 147 -13.18 8.46 -4.57
C PHE A 147 -14.30 9.05 -5.42
N CYS A 148 -14.79 8.31 -6.41
CA CYS A 148 -15.94 8.74 -7.22
C CYS A 148 -17.15 9.05 -6.34
N ALA A 149 -17.47 8.19 -5.38
CA ALA A 149 -18.60 8.38 -4.48
C ALA A 149 -18.42 9.60 -3.56
N VAL A 150 -17.23 9.78 -2.98
CA VAL A 150 -16.88 10.90 -2.09
C VAL A 150 -16.94 12.23 -2.84
N VAL A 151 -16.39 12.30 -4.05
CA VAL A 151 -16.39 13.52 -4.86
C VAL A 151 -17.81 13.85 -5.35
N GLN A 152 -18.58 12.86 -5.81
CA GLN A 152 -19.98 13.08 -6.18
C GLN A 152 -20.82 13.59 -4.99
N ALA A 153 -20.57 13.07 -3.78
CA ALA A 153 -21.23 13.54 -2.57
C ALA A 153 -20.86 15.00 -2.24
N LYS A 154 -19.58 15.39 -2.38
CA LYS A 154 -19.12 16.78 -2.22
C LYS A 154 -19.85 17.74 -3.16
N HIS A 155 -20.13 17.31 -4.39
CA HIS A 155 -20.81 18.10 -5.41
C HIS A 155 -22.34 17.95 -5.41
N GLY A 156 -22.93 17.22 -4.46
CA GLY A 156 -24.39 17.03 -4.35
C GLY A 156 -25.00 16.18 -5.48
N LEU A 157 -24.17 15.46 -6.23
CA LEU A 157 -24.56 14.62 -7.37
C LEU A 157 -24.96 13.19 -6.96
N ALA A 158 -24.59 12.77 -5.74
CA ALA A 158 -24.93 11.46 -5.19
C ALA A 158 -25.52 11.58 -3.77
N PRO A 159 -26.43 10.66 -3.39
CA PRO A 159 -26.89 10.59 -2.00
C PRO A 159 -25.71 10.29 -1.09
N ASN A 160 -25.62 11.02 0.03
CA ASN A 160 -24.59 10.86 1.05
C ASN A 160 -24.71 9.44 1.66
N ARG A 161 -24.00 8.47 1.09
CA ARG A 161 -23.91 7.12 1.63
C ARG A 161 -22.96 7.16 2.82
N ALA A 162 -23.50 7.42 4.01
CA ALA A 162 -22.85 6.99 5.23
C ALA A 162 -22.58 5.48 5.12
N ARG A 163 -21.31 5.08 5.21
CA ARG A 163 -20.80 3.72 4.99
C ARG A 163 -21.64 2.64 5.70
N THR A 164 -22.40 1.84 4.95
CA THR A 164 -23.17 0.67 5.45
C THR A 164 -22.53 -0.67 5.07
N THR A 165 -21.39 -0.66 4.40
CA THR A 165 -20.63 -1.89 4.10
C THR A 165 -19.55 -2.10 5.15
N ALA A 166 -19.98 -2.53 6.34
CA ALA A 166 -19.09 -3.32 7.17
C ALA A 166 -18.74 -4.56 6.35
N HIS A 167 -17.52 -4.64 5.80
CA HIS A 167 -16.99 -5.88 5.25
C HIS A 167 -17.25 -6.98 6.28
N ARG A 168 -18.20 -7.86 5.94
CA ARG A 168 -18.64 -8.97 6.78
C ARG A 168 -17.38 -9.70 7.21
N ARG A 169 -17.05 -9.64 8.50
CA ARG A 169 -15.96 -10.43 9.09
C ARG A 169 -16.27 -11.90 8.79
N GLN A 170 -15.71 -12.46 7.73
CA GLN A 170 -15.95 -13.85 7.32
C GLN A 170 -15.12 -14.86 8.13
N HIS A 171 -14.47 -14.43 9.21
CA HIS A 171 -13.78 -15.34 10.12
C HIS A 171 -14.29 -15.18 11.56
N VAL A 172 -15.55 -15.52 11.77
CA VAL A 172 -16.00 -15.99 13.07
C VAL A 172 -15.51 -17.43 13.19
N PHE A 173 -14.29 -17.60 13.68
CA PHE A 173 -13.88 -18.89 14.25
C PHE A 173 -14.79 -19.15 15.46
N LEU A 174 -15.86 -19.92 15.24
CA LEU A 174 -16.54 -20.63 16.33
C LEU A 174 -15.54 -21.63 16.89
N ARG A 175 -14.72 -21.23 17.86
CA ARG A 175 -14.07 -22.20 18.74
C ARG A 175 -15.13 -22.63 19.76
N PRO A 176 -15.54 -23.90 19.80
CA PRO A 176 -16.45 -24.36 20.83
C PRO A 176 -15.73 -24.22 22.17
N ALA A 177 -16.42 -23.61 23.13
CA ALA A 177 -16.06 -23.67 24.53
C ALA A 177 -16.00 -25.16 24.93
N SER A 178 -14.79 -25.69 25.15
CA SER A 178 -14.63 -26.97 25.82
C SER A 178 -15.02 -26.76 27.28
N LEU A 179 -16.26 -27.12 27.58
CA LEU A 179 -16.77 -27.26 28.94
C LEU A 179 -15.85 -28.20 29.72
N ALA A 180 -15.42 -27.74 30.89
CA ALA A 180 -14.70 -28.51 31.88
C ALA A 180 -15.50 -29.77 32.27
N GLY A 181 -14.81 -30.91 32.37
CA GLY A 181 -15.40 -32.19 32.74
C GLY A 181 -14.37 -33.17 33.29
N THR A 182 -14.08 -33.00 34.58
CA THR A 182 -13.91 -34.10 35.56
C THR A 182 -12.55 -34.82 35.66
N ALA A 183 -12.08 -34.84 36.90
CA ALA A 183 -10.86 -35.42 37.42
C ALA A 183 -10.77 -36.96 37.37
N LYS A 184 -9.53 -37.48 37.28
CA LYS A 184 -8.95 -38.48 38.20
C LYS A 184 -7.49 -38.84 37.81
N ARG A 185 -6.60 -38.75 38.80
CA ARG A 185 -5.32 -39.50 38.95
C ARG A 185 -5.60 -40.70 39.90
N PRO A 186 -4.70 -41.69 40.15
CA PRO A 186 -3.38 -42.11 39.59
C PRO A 186 -3.37 -43.66 39.31
N PRO A 187 -2.29 -44.51 39.39
CA PRO A 187 -0.82 -44.33 39.54
C PRO A 187 0.14 -45.19 38.64
N LEU A 188 1.42 -44.80 38.68
CA LEU A 188 2.77 -45.45 38.50
C LEU A 188 3.05 -46.73 37.67
N GLN A 189 4.22 -46.62 36.97
CA GLN A 189 5.28 -47.60 36.60
C GLN A 189 5.07 -48.60 35.45
N HIS A 190 5.90 -48.49 34.39
CA HIS A 190 6.91 -49.51 34.05
C HIS A 190 7.96 -49.02 33.02
N LEU A 191 9.18 -49.54 33.16
CA LEU A 191 10.36 -49.43 32.29
C LEU A 191 10.13 -49.89 30.84
N GLY A 192 10.88 -49.27 29.91
CA GLY A 192 11.59 -50.03 28.86
C GLY A 192 11.48 -49.49 27.43
N GLY A 193 12.63 -49.11 26.85
CA GLY A 193 12.95 -49.52 25.47
C GLY A 193 12.88 -48.48 24.34
N ALA A 194 14.07 -48.11 23.89
CA ALA A 194 14.48 -47.94 22.48
C ALA A 194 13.95 -46.78 21.61
N LEU A 195 14.89 -45.86 21.32
CA LEU A 195 15.32 -45.41 19.98
C LEU A 195 14.24 -45.12 18.93
N THR A 196 14.12 -43.84 18.56
CA THR A 196 14.41 -43.28 17.23
C THR A 196 13.63 -41.98 17.03
N GLY A 197 14.26 -40.99 16.38
CA GLY A 197 13.51 -39.99 15.62
C GLY A 197 13.52 -38.56 16.12
N ARG A 198 14.56 -37.83 15.67
CA ARG A 198 14.44 -36.47 15.12
C ARG A 198 14.14 -35.34 16.13
N ALA A 199 15.23 -34.78 16.67
CA ALA A 199 15.21 -33.54 17.43
C ALA A 199 14.67 -32.38 16.58
N ALA A 200 13.71 -31.67 17.17
CA ALA A 200 13.16 -30.43 16.69
C ALA A 200 14.18 -29.29 16.80
N SER A 201 14.24 -28.51 15.72
CA SER A 201 14.36 -27.06 15.69
C SER A 201 15.19 -26.37 16.79
N ALA A 202 16.44 -26.04 16.46
CA ALA A 202 17.08 -24.83 16.94
C ALA A 202 16.90 -23.73 15.87
N VAL A 203 15.80 -22.96 15.99
CA VAL A 203 15.64 -21.70 15.27
C VAL A 203 16.78 -20.78 15.68
N HIS A 204 17.74 -20.58 14.78
CA HIS A 204 18.72 -19.50 14.94
C HIS A 204 17.97 -18.19 14.73
N GLN A 205 17.69 -17.50 15.82
CA GLN A 205 17.30 -16.10 15.81
C GLN A 205 18.42 -15.32 15.13
N ARG A 206 18.24 -14.97 13.86
CA ARG A 206 19.20 -14.14 13.12
C ARG A 206 18.99 -12.71 13.57
N GLU A 207 19.84 -12.25 14.48
CA GLU A 207 19.96 -10.84 14.84
C GLU A 207 20.16 -10.01 13.56
N SER A 208 19.21 -9.12 13.28
CA SER A 208 19.42 -8.04 12.32
C SER A 208 20.39 -7.05 12.96
N SER A 209 21.68 -7.21 12.69
CA SER A 209 22.68 -6.20 13.06
C SER A 209 22.30 -4.86 12.42
N PRO A 210 22.13 -3.79 13.21
CA PRO A 210 21.93 -2.46 12.65
C PRO A 210 23.14 -2.11 11.79
N VAL A 211 22.89 -1.81 10.52
CA VAL A 211 23.90 -1.35 9.56
C VAL A 211 24.76 -0.27 10.23
N PRO A 212 26.10 -0.44 10.25
CA PRO A 212 26.97 0.45 11.01
C PRO A 212 26.86 1.88 10.49
N VAL A 213 26.92 2.85 11.39
CA VAL A 213 26.65 4.28 11.12
C VAL A 213 27.49 4.82 9.95
N TRP A 214 28.70 4.29 9.74
CA TRP A 214 29.55 4.67 8.61
C TRP A 214 28.96 4.26 7.24
N ALA A 215 28.19 3.17 7.17
CA ALA A 215 27.55 2.72 5.94
C ALA A 215 26.40 3.65 5.53
N TRP A 216 25.69 4.21 6.51
CA TRP A 216 24.69 5.27 6.26
C TRP A 216 25.35 6.56 5.77
N ALA A 217 26.45 6.97 6.40
CA ALA A 217 27.20 8.15 5.96
C ALA A 217 27.74 7.98 4.52
N ALA A 218 28.29 6.80 4.19
CA ALA A 218 28.74 6.49 2.84
C ALA A 218 27.60 6.52 1.82
N MET A 219 26.42 5.99 2.17
CA MET A 219 25.24 6.05 1.31
C MET A 219 24.79 7.49 1.04
N ILE A 220 24.78 8.36 2.05
CA ILE A 220 24.40 9.78 1.91
C ILE A 220 25.39 10.51 0.98
N VAL A 221 26.69 10.27 1.12
CA VAL A 221 27.72 10.87 0.26
C VAL A 221 27.56 10.42 -1.20
N ILE A 222 27.29 9.13 -1.43
CA ILE A 222 27.07 8.60 -2.79
C ILE A 222 25.83 9.23 -3.42
N VAL A 223 24.74 9.35 -2.68
CA VAL A 223 23.50 9.99 -3.20
C VAL A 223 23.74 11.47 -3.50
N ALA A 224 24.45 12.20 -2.64
CA ALA A 224 24.79 13.60 -2.89
C ALA A 224 25.67 13.76 -4.16
N LEU A 225 26.64 12.87 -4.37
CA LEU A 225 27.48 12.84 -5.57
C LEU A 225 26.66 12.57 -6.84
N LEU A 226 25.72 11.63 -6.80
CA LEU A 226 24.84 11.32 -7.93
C LEU A 226 23.92 12.50 -8.28
N LEU A 227 23.37 13.18 -7.28
CA LEU A 227 22.55 14.38 -7.50
C LEU A 227 23.37 15.54 -8.06
N TYR A 228 24.61 15.72 -7.61
CA TYR A 228 25.54 16.71 -8.16
C TYR A 228 25.88 16.41 -9.62
N ALA A 229 26.19 15.16 -9.94
CA ALA A 229 26.48 14.72 -11.31
C ALA A 229 25.25 14.91 -12.22
N ALA A 230 24.06 14.51 -11.78
CA ALA A 230 22.82 14.70 -12.53
C ALA A 230 22.52 16.17 -12.81
N ARG A 231 22.85 17.07 -11.87
CA ARG A 231 22.68 18.52 -12.04
C ARG A 231 23.68 19.11 -13.05
N TRP A 232 24.85 18.50 -13.22
CA TRP A 232 25.84 18.93 -14.21
C TRP A 232 25.43 18.51 -15.64
N PHE A 233 24.81 17.35 -15.83
CA PHE A 233 24.36 16.93 -17.16
C PHE A 233 23.10 17.66 -17.66
N ASN A 234 22.35 18.29 -16.77
CA ASN A 234 21.11 19.02 -17.08
C ASN A 234 21.29 20.55 -17.18
N GLY A 235 22.52 21.06 -17.18
CA GLY A 235 22.84 22.48 -17.37
C GLY A 235 23.73 22.69 -18.59
#